data_AF-A0A838DR82-F1
#
_entry.id   AF-A0A838DR82-F1
#
_cell.length_a   1.000
_cell.length_b   1.000
_cell.length_c   1.000
_cell.angle_alpha   90.00
_cell.angle_beta   90.00
_cell.angle_gamma   90.00
#
_symmetry.space_group_name_H-M   'P 1'
#
loop_
_entity.id
_entity.type
_entity.pdbx_description
1 polymer ?
#
loop_
_entity_poly.entity_id
_entity_poly.type
_entity_poly.pdbx_seq_one_letter_code
_entity_poly.pdbx_strand_id
1 'polypeptide(L)'
;MKVKDVMSTDVITVKEDQTRQQAASLLTKHRISGLPVVNDEGLVTGIVTEYDVISREGEQVKHIMTRGIISVSADSALEDVRQILVNENIRRLPVLDQGRLVGIVSRADLVREEATRWICHVCGEITHSETQPEQCPRCHALNVVAASDPQAPGS
;
A
#
# COMPACT_ATOMS: atom_id res chain seq x y z
N MET A 1 -4.52 13.79 -1.97
CA MET A 1 -3.47 12.81 -2.31
C MET A 1 -4.11 11.55 -2.87
N LYS A 2 -3.53 10.98 -3.92
CA LYS A 2 -3.96 9.75 -4.58
C LYS A 2 -3.09 8.58 -4.17
N VAL A 3 -3.56 7.35 -4.40
CA VAL A 3 -2.81 6.13 -4.10
C VAL A 3 -1.47 6.07 -4.83
N LYS A 4 -1.42 6.49 -6.10
CA LYS A 4 -0.18 6.51 -6.89
C LYS A 4 0.93 7.38 -6.32
N ASP A 5 0.60 8.35 -5.45
CA ASP A 5 1.56 9.26 -4.84
C ASP A 5 2.34 8.57 -3.70
N VAL A 6 1.86 7.42 -3.20
CA VAL A 6 2.41 6.73 -2.01
C VAL A 6 2.64 5.24 -2.19
N MET A 7 2.06 4.61 -3.21
CA MET A 7 2.17 3.17 -3.42
C MET A 7 3.61 2.73 -3.75
N SER A 8 3.94 1.49 -3.42
CA SER A 8 5.16 0.83 -3.89
C SER A 8 4.90 0.15 -5.24
N THR A 9 5.77 0.38 -6.23
CA THR A 9 5.64 -0.17 -7.59
C THR A 9 6.43 -1.47 -7.80
N ASP A 10 7.44 -1.74 -6.97
CA ASP A 10 8.19 -3.00 -7.03
C ASP A 10 7.43 -4.10 -6.30
N VAL A 11 6.56 -4.80 -7.03
CA VAL A 11 5.68 -5.83 -6.48
C VAL A 11 6.09 -7.20 -6.96
N ILE A 12 6.45 -8.06 -6.01
CA ILE A 12 6.70 -9.48 -6.27
C ILE A 12 5.36 -10.20 -6.43
N THR A 13 5.20 -10.92 -7.53
CA THR A 13 4.01 -11.71 -7.87
C THR A 13 4.36 -13.19 -8.04
N VAL A 14 3.34 -14.02 -8.10
CA VAL A 14 3.46 -15.46 -8.39
C VAL A 14 2.38 -15.85 -9.40
N LYS A 15 2.65 -16.83 -10.26
CA LYS A 15 1.68 -17.34 -11.23
C LYS A 15 0.76 -18.40 -10.62
N GLU A 16 -0.41 -18.56 -11.23
CA GLU A 16 -1.43 -19.54 -10.84
C GLU A 16 -0.95 -21.00 -10.90
N ASP A 17 -0.08 -21.33 -11.87
CA ASP A 17 0.41 -22.67 -12.16
C ASP A 17 1.67 -23.06 -11.38
N GLN A 18 2.35 -22.06 -10.80
CA GLN A 18 3.51 -22.26 -9.93
C GLN A 18 3.16 -23.05 -8.67
N THR A 19 4.17 -23.67 -8.08
CA THR A 19 3.99 -24.56 -6.92
C THR A 19 3.92 -23.80 -5.61
N ARG A 20 3.34 -24.45 -4.60
CA ARG A 20 3.34 -24.01 -3.20
C ARG A 20 4.76 -23.73 -2.72
N GLN A 21 5.72 -24.58 -3.08
CA GLN A 21 7.13 -24.39 -2.72
C GLN A 21 7.72 -23.12 -3.35
N GLN A 22 7.41 -22.83 -4.61
CA GLN A 22 7.85 -21.60 -5.27
C GLN A 22 7.26 -20.36 -4.60
N ALA A 23 5.97 -20.37 -4.27
CA ALA A 23 5.35 -19.28 -3.49
C ALA A 23 6.02 -19.11 -2.12
N ALA A 24 6.24 -20.19 -1.37
CA ALA A 24 6.93 -20.16 -0.08
C ALA A 24 8.35 -19.58 -0.18
N SER A 25 9.08 -19.94 -1.24
CA SER A 25 10.42 -19.41 -1.51
C SER A 25 10.40 -17.90 -1.75
N LEU A 26 9.45 -17.40 -2.53
CA LEU A 26 9.29 -15.97 -2.78
C LEU A 26 8.92 -15.20 -1.50
N LEU A 27 7.97 -15.70 -0.71
CA LEU A 27 7.57 -15.10 0.57
C LEU A 27 8.78 -14.93 1.51
N THR A 28 9.59 -15.99 1.64
CA THR A 28 10.75 -15.99 2.54
C THR A 28 11.90 -15.14 2.01
N LYS A 29 12.24 -15.28 0.72
CA LYS A 29 13.33 -14.55 0.07
C LYS A 29 13.13 -13.04 0.15
N HIS A 30 11.89 -12.59 -0.08
CA HIS A 30 11.56 -11.17 -0.11
C HIS A 30 11.05 -10.64 1.24
N ARG A 31 10.96 -11.50 2.27
CA ARG A 31 10.45 -11.15 3.61
C ARG A 31 9.06 -10.49 3.57
N ILE A 32 8.16 -11.08 2.78
CA ILE A 32 6.79 -10.60 2.58
C ILE A 32 5.78 -11.67 2.99
N SER A 33 4.64 -11.24 3.53
CA SER A 33 3.62 -12.13 4.11
C SER A 33 2.55 -12.58 3.10
N GLY A 34 2.60 -12.08 1.87
CA GLY A 34 1.63 -12.40 0.83
C GLY A 34 2.07 -11.90 -0.54
N LEU A 35 1.57 -12.59 -1.57
CA LEU A 35 1.87 -12.38 -2.98
C LEU A 35 0.56 -12.24 -3.76
N PRO A 36 0.41 -11.20 -4.59
CA PRO A 36 -0.60 -11.19 -5.64
C PRO A 36 -0.33 -12.34 -6.63
N VAL A 37 -1.40 -13.05 -6.99
CA VAL A 37 -1.36 -14.13 -7.97
C VAL A 37 -1.81 -13.59 -9.31
N VAL A 38 -1.03 -13.85 -10.36
CA VAL A 38 -1.32 -13.41 -11.73
C VAL A 38 -1.50 -14.60 -12.67
N ASN A 39 -2.39 -14.44 -13.66
CA ASN A 39 -2.52 -15.39 -14.77
C ASN A 39 -1.51 -15.08 -15.89
N ASP A 40 -1.55 -15.86 -16.97
CA ASP A 40 -0.66 -15.66 -18.12
C ASP A 40 -0.91 -14.38 -18.93
N GLU A 41 -2.08 -13.76 -18.76
CA GLU A 41 -2.42 -12.46 -19.36
C GLU A 41 -1.90 -11.27 -18.53
N GLY A 42 -1.34 -11.54 -17.35
CA GLY A 42 -0.85 -10.53 -16.40
C GLY A 42 -1.96 -9.90 -15.55
N LEU A 43 -3.15 -10.49 -15.52
CA LEU A 43 -4.25 -10.06 -14.67
C LEU A 43 -4.14 -10.69 -13.29
N VAL A 44 -4.49 -9.93 -12.26
CA VAL A 44 -4.50 -10.44 -10.88
C VAL A 44 -5.76 -11.28 -10.65
N THR A 45 -5.58 -12.54 -10.27
CA THR A 45 -6.68 -13.50 -10.06
C THR A 45 -6.87 -13.90 -8.60
N GLY A 46 -5.90 -13.58 -7.73
CA GLY A 46 -5.97 -13.91 -6.31
C GLY A 46 -4.82 -13.34 -5.50
N ILE A 47 -4.78 -13.71 -4.22
CA ILE A 47 -3.66 -13.50 -3.31
C ILE A 47 -3.33 -14.84 -2.65
N VAL A 48 -2.05 -15.14 -2.49
CA VAL A 48 -1.57 -16.25 -1.66
C VAL A 48 -0.73 -15.69 -0.51
N THR A 49 -1.00 -16.13 0.71
CA THR A 49 -0.32 -15.67 1.93
C THR A 49 0.46 -16.79 2.61
N GLU A 50 1.28 -16.44 3.60
CA GLU A 50 1.92 -17.45 4.47
C GLU A 50 0.88 -18.38 5.11
N TYR A 51 -0.28 -17.85 5.51
CA TYR A 51 -1.37 -18.66 6.03
C TYR A 51 -1.87 -19.68 5.01
N ASP A 52 -2.07 -19.28 3.75
CA ASP A 52 -2.53 -20.19 2.70
C ASP A 52 -1.51 -21.30 2.41
N VAL A 53 -0.22 -20.93 2.41
CA VAL A 53 0.94 -21.84 2.24
C VAL A 53 1.14 -22.76 3.44
N ILE A 54 0.50 -22.53 4.58
CA ILE A 54 0.58 -23.43 5.75
C ILE A 54 -0.70 -24.26 5.89
N SER A 55 -1.86 -23.64 5.71
CA SER A 55 -3.16 -24.19 6.13
C SER A 55 -3.98 -24.86 5.03
N ARG A 56 -3.76 -24.53 3.75
CA ARG A 56 -4.59 -25.08 2.66
C ARG A 56 -3.99 -26.33 2.06
N GLU A 57 -4.82 -27.14 1.42
CA GLU A 57 -4.40 -28.31 0.65
C GLU A 57 -4.24 -27.97 -0.83
N GLY A 58 -3.21 -28.54 -1.47
CA GLY A 58 -2.93 -28.36 -2.89
C GLY A 58 -1.48 -27.96 -3.18
N GLU A 59 -0.97 -28.43 -4.32
CA GLU A 59 0.42 -28.20 -4.72
C GLU A 59 0.60 -26.96 -5.60
N GLN A 60 -0.44 -26.53 -6.32
CA GLN A 60 -0.37 -25.33 -7.17
C GLN A 60 -0.99 -24.12 -6.47
N VAL A 61 -0.44 -22.94 -6.74
CA VAL A 61 -0.90 -21.66 -6.17
C VAL A 61 -2.40 -21.45 -6.39
N LYS A 62 -2.93 -21.73 -7.59
CA LYS A 62 -4.37 -21.58 -7.89
C LYS A 62 -5.31 -22.42 -7.01
N HIS A 63 -4.79 -23.47 -6.35
CA HIS A 63 -5.56 -24.33 -5.43
C HIS A 63 -5.53 -23.81 -3.99
N ILE A 64 -4.48 -23.08 -3.61
CA ILE A 64 -4.31 -22.55 -2.25
C ILE A 64 -4.60 -21.06 -2.14
N MET A 65 -4.64 -20.30 -3.23
CA MET A 65 -4.89 -18.86 -3.19
C MET A 65 -6.32 -18.52 -2.77
N THR A 66 -6.51 -17.30 -2.26
CA THR A 66 -7.82 -16.68 -2.08
C THR A 66 -8.20 -15.89 -3.34
N ARG A 67 -9.40 -16.16 -3.87
CA ARG A 67 -10.00 -15.43 -4.99
C ARG A 67 -10.81 -14.24 -4.48
N GLY A 68 -11.07 -13.26 -5.35
CA GLY A 68 -11.89 -12.09 -5.00
C GLY A 68 -11.11 -11.12 -4.12
N ILE A 69 -10.11 -10.47 -4.70
CA ILE A 69 -9.24 -9.56 -3.98
C ILE A 69 -9.87 -8.18 -3.83
N ILE A 70 -9.82 -7.64 -2.61
CA ILE A 70 -10.11 -6.23 -2.39
C ILE A 70 -8.91 -5.45 -2.94
N SER A 71 -9.17 -4.53 -3.85
CA SER A 71 -8.14 -3.74 -4.53
C SER A 71 -8.63 -2.31 -4.76
N VAL A 72 -7.70 -1.42 -5.10
CA VAL A 72 -7.97 -0.01 -5.41
C VAL A 72 -7.30 0.36 -6.73
N SER A 73 -7.69 1.50 -7.29
CA SER A 73 -7.03 2.06 -8.47
C SER A 73 -5.92 3.04 -8.09
N ALA A 74 -4.98 3.27 -9.00
CA ALA A 74 -3.91 4.25 -8.81
C ALA A 74 -4.44 5.69 -8.59
N ASP A 75 -5.63 5.99 -9.10
CA ASP A 75 -6.29 7.29 -8.97
C ASP A 75 -7.28 7.37 -7.78
N SER A 76 -7.49 6.28 -7.04
CA SER A 76 -8.32 6.27 -5.84
C SER A 76 -7.79 7.27 -4.80
N ALA A 77 -8.69 7.79 -3.96
CA ALA A 77 -8.28 8.66 -2.87
C ALA A 77 -7.56 7.85 -1.79
N LEU A 78 -6.53 8.45 -1.18
CA LEU A 78 -5.79 7.76 -0.10
C LEU A 78 -6.68 7.48 1.12
N GLU A 79 -7.70 8.30 1.33
CA GLU A 79 -8.67 8.13 2.41
C GLU A 79 -9.52 6.86 2.25
N ASP A 80 -9.89 6.51 1.02
CA ASP A 80 -10.62 5.26 0.75
C ASP A 80 -9.76 4.05 1.15
N VAL A 81 -8.45 4.10 0.86
CA VAL A 81 -7.49 3.06 1.26
C VAL A 81 -7.40 2.94 2.77
N ARG A 82 -7.31 4.06 3.50
CA ARG A 82 -7.31 4.08 4.97
C ARG A 82 -8.55 3.36 5.51
N GLN A 83 -9.72 3.74 5.01
CA GLN A 83 -10.98 3.17 5.47
C GLN A 83 -11.07 1.66 5.20
N ILE A 84 -10.67 1.21 4.01
CA ILE A 84 -10.65 -0.22 3.67
C ILE A 84 -9.68 -0.99 4.58
N LEU A 85 -8.45 -0.50 4.75
CA LEU A 85 -7.44 -1.19 5.57
C LEU A 85 -7.85 -1.31 7.05
N VAL A 86 -8.59 -0.33 7.58
CA VAL A 86 -9.12 -0.35 8.94
C VAL A 86 -10.33 -1.29 9.03
N ASN A 87 -11.34 -1.09 8.19
CA ASN A 87 -12.62 -1.80 8.27
C ASN A 87 -12.49 -3.29 7.96
N GLU A 88 -11.74 -3.63 6.91
CA GLU A 88 -11.56 -5.01 6.49
C GLU A 88 -10.48 -5.73 7.32
N ASN A 89 -9.81 -5.02 8.23
CA ASN A 89 -8.68 -5.51 9.00
C ASN A 89 -7.55 -6.11 8.12
N ILE A 90 -7.35 -5.54 6.93
CA ILE A 90 -6.31 -5.95 5.99
C ILE A 90 -5.09 -5.01 6.14
N ARG A 91 -3.89 -5.53 5.89
CA ARG A 91 -2.63 -4.77 6.05
C ARG A 91 -2.16 -4.06 4.79
N ARG A 92 -2.57 -4.55 3.61
CA ARG A 92 -2.14 -4.07 2.29
C ARG A 92 -3.20 -4.34 1.23
N LEU A 93 -3.27 -3.48 0.22
CA LEU A 93 -4.14 -3.62 -0.94
C LEU A 93 -3.31 -3.63 -2.22
N PRO A 94 -3.58 -4.56 -3.14
CA PRO A 94 -3.13 -4.43 -4.52
C PRO A 94 -3.72 -3.16 -5.16
N VAL A 95 -2.89 -2.45 -5.90
CA VAL A 95 -3.31 -1.34 -6.76
C VAL A 95 -3.37 -1.87 -8.19
N LEU A 96 -4.56 -1.80 -8.78
CA LEU A 96 -4.82 -2.31 -10.11
C LEU A 96 -5.11 -1.20 -11.11
N ASP A 97 -4.68 -1.39 -12.34
CA ASP A 97 -5.12 -0.64 -13.51
C ASP A 97 -5.62 -1.63 -14.57
N GLN A 98 -6.91 -1.52 -14.94
CA GLN A 98 -7.57 -2.46 -15.85
C GLN A 98 -7.31 -3.94 -15.51
N GLY A 99 -7.32 -4.28 -14.22
CA GLY A 99 -7.08 -5.65 -13.72
C GLY A 99 -5.61 -6.09 -13.65
N ARG A 100 -4.68 -5.27 -14.16
CA ARG A 100 -3.24 -5.48 -14.05
C ARG A 100 -2.70 -4.89 -12.76
N LEU A 101 -1.74 -5.56 -12.15
CA LEU A 101 -1.08 -5.06 -10.96
C LEU A 101 -0.10 -3.92 -11.32
N VAL A 102 -0.31 -2.75 -10.73
CA VAL A 102 0.58 -1.59 -10.93
C VAL A 102 1.28 -1.14 -9.64
N GLY A 103 0.86 -1.68 -8.49
CA GLY A 103 1.50 -1.39 -7.21
C GLY A 103 0.85 -2.09 -6.02
N ILE A 104 1.37 -1.83 -4.84
CA ILE A 104 0.78 -2.17 -3.55
C ILE A 104 0.78 -0.92 -2.67
N VAL A 105 -0.31 -0.73 -1.92
CA VAL A 105 -0.39 0.26 -0.84
C VAL A 105 -0.66 -0.45 0.48
N SER A 106 0.05 -0.07 1.54
CA SER A 106 -0.01 -0.73 2.84
C SER A 106 -0.17 0.25 4.00
N ARG A 107 -0.48 -0.29 5.18
CA ARG A 107 -0.49 0.52 6.42
C ARG A 107 0.86 1.21 6.67
N ALA A 108 1.98 0.57 6.29
CA ALA A 108 3.31 1.18 6.44
C ALA A 108 3.48 2.41 5.53
N ASP A 109 2.88 2.39 4.34
CA ASP A 109 2.92 3.53 3.42
C ASP A 109 2.08 4.69 3.94
N LEU A 110 0.91 4.39 4.53
CA LEU A 110 0.09 5.40 5.21
C LEU A 110 0.79 6.02 6.43
N VAL A 111 1.44 5.20 7.24
CA VAL A 111 2.20 5.68 8.41
C VAL A 111 3.39 6.53 7.96
N ARG A 112 4.09 6.13 6.89
CA ARG A 112 5.17 6.92 6.31
C ARG A 112 4.65 8.25 5.77
N GLU A 113 3.53 8.24 5.06
CA GLU A 113 2.92 9.46 4.54
C GLU A 113 2.56 10.43 5.66
N GLU A 114 1.91 9.96 6.72
CA GLU A 114 1.56 10.78 7.89
C GLU A 114 2.80 11.37 8.56
N ALA A 115 3.87 10.56 8.72
CA ALA A 115 5.13 11.01 9.31
C ALA A 115 5.86 12.08 8.48
N THR A 116 5.54 12.19 7.19
CA THR A 116 6.15 13.18 6.28
C THR A 116 5.28 14.42 6.08
N ARG A 117 4.12 14.49 6.72
CA ARG A 117 3.14 15.55 6.48
C ARG A 117 3.36 16.73 7.41
N TRP A 118 3.65 17.88 6.82
CA TRP A 118 3.88 19.14 7.54
C TRP A 118 2.84 20.18 7.17
N ILE A 119 2.46 21.04 8.11
CA ILE A 119 1.53 22.14 7.90
C ILE A 119 2.16 23.47 8.33
N CYS A 120 2.00 24.50 7.50
CA CYS A 120 2.40 25.86 7.86
C CYS A 120 1.36 26.49 8.80
N HIS A 121 1.79 26.99 9.96
CA HIS A 121 0.89 27.67 10.90
C HIS A 121 0.35 29.02 10.40
N VAL A 122 1.02 29.61 9.42
CA VAL A 122 0.69 30.96 8.93
C VAL A 122 -0.34 30.90 7.81
N CYS A 123 -0.15 30.03 6.83
CA CYS A 123 -1.00 29.97 5.64
C CYS A 123 -1.74 28.65 5.43
N GLY A 124 -1.52 27.65 6.29
CA GLY A 124 -2.16 26.34 6.21
C GLY A 124 -1.60 25.44 5.09
N GLU A 125 -0.53 25.84 4.41
CA GLU A 125 0.07 25.02 3.35
C GLU A 125 0.54 23.67 3.89
N ILE A 126 0.14 22.59 3.21
CA ILE A 126 0.57 21.23 3.54
C ILE A 126 1.70 20.84 2.60
N THR A 127 2.81 20.35 3.15
CA THR A 127 3.95 19.87 2.39
C THR A 127 4.38 18.49 2.87
N HIS A 128 4.93 17.69 1.97
CA HIS A 128 5.43 16.34 2.26
C HIS A 128 6.95 16.33 2.21
N SER A 129 7.59 16.00 3.32
CA SER A 129 9.05 15.98 3.46
C SER A 129 9.47 15.01 4.56
N GLU A 130 10.60 14.32 4.40
CA GLU A 130 11.13 13.42 5.43
C GLU A 130 11.59 14.18 6.68
N THR A 131 12.02 15.42 6.51
CA THR A 131 12.44 16.31 7.60
C THR A 131 11.58 17.56 7.64
N GLN A 132 11.50 18.19 8.80
CA GLN A 132 10.81 19.46 8.97
C GLN A 132 11.35 20.50 7.99
N PRO A 133 10.50 21.11 7.14
CA PRO A 133 10.92 22.20 6.27
C PRO A 133 11.33 23.42 7.11
N GLU A 134 12.48 24.02 6.80
CA GLU A 134 12.93 25.24 7.47
C GLU A 134 11.99 26.43 7.18
N GLN A 135 11.38 26.46 6.00
CA GLN A 135 10.44 27.50 5.56
C GLN A 135 9.26 26.90 4.81
N CYS A 136 8.10 27.51 4.96
CA CYS A 136 6.93 27.20 4.15
C CYS A 136 7.21 27.53 2.67
N PRO A 137 6.97 26.60 1.72
CA PRO A 137 7.23 26.83 0.30
C PRO A 137 6.30 27.88 -0.33
N ARG A 138 5.24 28.30 0.37
CA ARG A 138 4.24 29.25 -0.12
C ARG A 138 4.40 30.65 0.46
N CYS A 139 4.52 30.78 1.79
CA CYS A 139 4.60 32.10 2.45
C CYS A 139 5.96 32.38 3.09
N HIS A 140 6.93 31.45 3.00
CA HIS A 140 8.27 31.55 3.58
C HIS A 140 8.31 31.70 5.10
N ALA A 141 7.20 31.46 5.80
CA ALA A 141 7.18 31.45 7.26
C ALA A 141 8.01 30.28 7.81
N LEU A 142 8.74 30.52 8.90
CA LEU A 142 9.58 29.53 9.58
C LEU A 142 8.79 28.53 10.44
N ASN A 143 7.50 28.81 10.69
CA ASN A 143 6.68 28.01 11.59
C ASN A 143 5.88 26.94 10.83
N VAL A 144 6.59 25.89 10.43
CA VAL A 144 6.03 24.69 9.79
C VAL A 144 6.12 23.55 10.81
N VAL A 145 5.00 22.95 11.19
CA VAL A 145 4.94 21.88 12.20
C VAL A 145 4.40 20.59 11.61
N ALA A 146 4.44 19.49 12.37
CA ALA A 146 3.81 18.25 11.96
C ALA A 146 2.29 18.45 11.82
N ALA A 147 1.67 17.94 10.75
CA ALA A 147 0.23 18.15 10.53
C ALA A 147 -0.66 17.55 11.63
N SER A 148 -0.13 16.61 12.41
CA SER A 148 -0.78 16.01 13.58
C SER A 148 -0.64 16.83 14.88
N ASP A 149 0.06 17.96 14.87
CA ASP A 149 0.26 18.81 16.05
C ASP A 149 -1.06 19.52 16.44
N PRO A 150 -1.57 19.35 17.68
CA PRO A 150 -2.82 19.99 18.11
C PRO A 150 -2.78 21.52 18.06
N GLN A 151 -1.60 22.14 18.00
CA GLN A 151 -1.49 23.60 17.89
C GLN A 151 -1.68 24.11 16.46
N ALA A 152 -1.70 23.23 15.44
CA ALA A 152 -1.86 23.60 14.03
C ALA A 152 -3.08 24.52 13.81
N PRO A 153 -3.03 25.46 12.84
CA PRO A 153 -4.13 26.39 12.60
C PRO A 153 -5.36 25.62 12.12
N GLY A 154 -6.47 25.75 12.85
CA GLY A 154 -7.76 25.14 12.52
C GLY A 154 -8.04 23.78 13.16
N SER A 155 -7.25 23.35 14.16
CA SER A 155 -7.58 22.23 15.07
C SER A 155 -8.80 22.50 15.94
#